data_AF-U1GF42-F1
#
_entry.id   AF-U1GF42-F1
#
_cell.length_a   1.000
_cell.length_b   1.000
_cell.length_c   1.000
_cell.angle_alpha   90.00
_cell.angle_beta   90.00
_cell.angle_gamma   90.00
#
_symmetry.space_group_name_H-M   'P 1'
#
loop_
_entity.id
_entity.type
_entity.pdbx_description
1 polymer ?
#
loop_
_entity_poly.entity_id
_entity_poly.type
_entity_poly.pdbx_seq_one_letter_code
_entity_poly.pdbx_strand_id
1 'polypeptide(L)'
;LAYAPDWDPSERSYSHLTLDLSHAATAQCSALDLVQRWGERLTHIHLTDGSGSFRDEHLMPGQGGQHAWQVVREAVQGGFRGDVVLEVNTRRLSGPRERRVALSRSLVETRQAIADALACTTRTDGD
;
A
#
# COMPACT_ATOMS: atom_id res chain seq x y z
N LEU A 1 -22.79 -4.72 -19.84
CA LEU A 1 -21.72 -5.10 -18.90
C LEU A 1 -21.33 -3.84 -18.16
N ALA A 2 -21.64 -3.75 -16.87
CA ALA A 2 -21.74 -2.47 -16.17
C ALA A 2 -20.40 -1.80 -15.80
N TYR A 3 -19.26 -2.45 -16.00
CA TYR A 3 -17.94 -1.82 -15.87
C TYR A 3 -17.02 -2.35 -16.97
N ALA A 4 -16.75 -1.49 -17.96
CA ALA A 4 -15.73 -1.69 -18.98
C ALA A 4 -14.80 -0.48 -18.91
N PRO A 5 -13.47 -0.66 -18.76
CA PRO A 5 -12.79 -1.94 -18.56
C PRO A 5 -13.17 -2.62 -17.24
N ASP A 6 -12.88 -3.93 -17.16
CA ASP A 6 -12.98 -4.71 -15.92
C ASP A 6 -12.12 -4.05 -14.82
N TRP A 7 -12.57 -4.15 -13.57
CA TRP A 7 -11.99 -3.41 -12.45
C TRP A 7 -10.65 -3.99 -11.99
N ASP A 8 -10.39 -5.29 -12.22
CA ASP A 8 -9.10 -5.92 -11.93
C ASP A 8 -8.12 -5.74 -13.11
N PRO A 9 -7.05 -4.94 -12.96
CA PRO A 9 -6.07 -4.73 -14.01
C PRO A 9 -5.06 -5.89 -14.13
N SER A 10 -5.11 -6.91 -13.25
CA SER A 10 -4.09 -7.96 -13.17
C SER A 10 -3.89 -8.73 -14.47
N GLU A 11 -5.00 -9.06 -15.15
CA GLU A 11 -5.03 -9.82 -16.40
C GLU A 11 -4.79 -8.97 -17.66
N ARG A 12 -4.57 -7.66 -17.47
CA ARG A 12 -4.29 -6.73 -18.57
C ARG A 12 -2.79 -6.69 -18.85
N SER A 13 -2.41 -6.38 -20.08
CA SER A 13 -1.00 -6.26 -20.50
C SER A 13 -0.35 -4.94 -20.09
N TYR A 14 -0.80 -4.29 -19.02
CA TYR A 14 -0.20 -3.05 -18.53
C TYR A 14 1.16 -3.31 -17.88
N SER A 15 2.17 -2.57 -18.31
CA SER A 15 3.54 -2.67 -17.80
C SER A 15 3.71 -2.09 -16.40
N HIS A 16 2.84 -1.15 -16.02
CA HIS A 16 2.91 -0.41 -14.76
C HIS A 16 1.55 -0.47 -14.07
N LEU A 17 1.57 -0.92 -12.82
CA LEU A 17 0.39 -1.09 -11.98
C LEU A 17 0.56 -0.29 -10.68
N THR A 18 -0.56 0.27 -10.22
CA THR A 18 -0.67 0.99 -8.97
C THR A 18 -1.53 0.19 -8.00
N LEU A 19 -0.97 -0.13 -6.83
CA LEU A 19 -1.70 -0.79 -5.75
C LEU A 19 -2.24 0.25 -4.78
N ASP A 20 -3.56 0.34 -4.67
CA ASP A 20 -4.26 1.08 -3.62
C ASP A 20 -4.83 0.11 -2.59
N LEU A 21 -4.45 0.27 -1.32
CA LEU A 21 -4.84 -0.65 -0.25
C LEU A 21 -6.32 -0.48 0.13
N SER A 22 -6.90 0.72 0.03
CA SER A 22 -8.30 0.97 0.34
C SER A 22 -9.20 0.36 -0.74
N HIS A 23 -8.77 0.44 -2.01
CA HIS A 23 -9.46 -0.24 -3.11
C HIS A 23 -9.31 -1.75 -3.03
N ALA A 24 -8.12 -2.26 -2.72
CA ALA A 24 -7.93 -3.69 -2.46
C ALA A 24 -8.86 -4.19 -1.35
N ALA A 25 -8.97 -3.45 -0.25
CA ALA A 25 -9.91 -3.77 0.83
C ALA A 25 -11.37 -3.74 0.34
N THR A 26 -11.77 -2.70 -0.38
CA THR A 26 -13.13 -2.56 -0.93
C THR A 26 -13.48 -3.72 -1.87
N ALA A 27 -12.51 -4.18 -2.65
CA ALA A 27 -12.62 -5.31 -3.56
C ALA A 27 -12.52 -6.69 -2.89
N GLN A 28 -12.33 -6.75 -1.56
CA GLN A 28 -12.07 -7.98 -0.80
C GLN A 28 -10.83 -8.74 -1.29
N CYS A 29 -9.83 -8.01 -1.77
CA CYS A 29 -8.54 -8.54 -2.16
C CYS A 29 -7.50 -8.31 -1.06
N SER A 30 -6.54 -9.22 -0.97
CA SER A 30 -5.35 -9.08 -0.14
C SER A 30 -4.32 -8.22 -0.88
N ALA A 31 -3.93 -7.08 -0.31
CA ALA A 31 -2.85 -6.27 -0.84
C ALA A 31 -1.51 -7.03 -0.90
N LEU A 32 -1.25 -7.95 0.04
CA LEU A 32 -0.06 -8.81 0.01
C LEU A 32 -0.06 -9.74 -1.21
N ASP A 33 -1.20 -10.35 -1.50
CA ASP A 33 -1.34 -11.24 -2.67
C ASP A 33 -1.12 -10.45 -3.96
N LEU A 34 -1.60 -9.20 -4.02
CA LEU A 34 -1.39 -8.31 -5.17
C LEU A 34 0.08 -7.90 -5.32
N VAL A 35 0.80 -7.61 -4.23
CA VAL A 35 2.25 -7.37 -4.28
C VAL A 35 2.97 -8.55 -4.91
N GLN A 36 2.69 -9.76 -4.44
CA GLN A 36 3.32 -10.99 -4.95
C GLN A 36 2.94 -11.26 -6.40
N ARG A 37 1.66 -11.10 -6.75
CA ARG A 37 1.13 -11.37 -8.10
C ARG A 37 1.64 -10.37 -9.14
N TRP A 38 1.75 -9.09 -8.79
CA TRP A 38 2.12 -8.06 -9.75
C TRP A 38 3.63 -7.93 -9.92
N GLY A 39 4.42 -8.27 -8.89
CA GLY A 39 5.88 -8.33 -8.96
C GLY A 39 6.48 -7.07 -9.60
N GLU A 40 7.32 -7.25 -10.62
CA GLU A 40 8.01 -6.15 -11.32
C GLU A 40 7.07 -5.13 -11.99
N ARG A 41 5.80 -5.48 -12.22
CA ARG A 41 4.81 -4.56 -12.81
C ARG A 41 4.28 -3.56 -11.78
N LEU A 42 4.41 -3.85 -10.49
CA LEU A 42 4.02 -2.92 -9.44
C LEU A 42 5.03 -1.77 -9.39
N THR A 43 4.59 -0.57 -9.75
CA THR A 43 5.46 0.62 -9.76
C THR A 43 4.98 1.75 -8.86
N HIS A 44 3.75 1.67 -8.35
CA HIS A 44 3.23 2.63 -7.37
C HIS A 44 2.44 1.91 -6.28
N ILE A 45 2.64 2.33 -5.04
CA ILE A 45 1.81 1.91 -3.90
C ILE A 45 1.17 3.16 -3.31
N HIS A 46 -0.15 3.25 -3.39
CA HIS A 46 -0.95 4.20 -2.62
C HIS A 46 -1.15 3.59 -1.23
N LEU A 47 -0.26 3.98 -0.32
CA LEU A 47 -0.22 3.49 1.04
C LEU A 47 -1.35 4.12 1.85
N THR A 48 -2.28 3.27 2.20
CA THR A 48 -3.48 3.57 2.97
C THR A 48 -3.88 2.30 3.72
N ASP A 49 -5.08 2.24 4.27
CA ASP A 49 -5.64 1.00 4.81
C ASP A 49 -7.17 0.99 4.65
N GLY A 50 -7.78 -0.18 4.82
CA GLY A 50 -9.21 -0.33 4.71
C GLY A 50 -9.74 -1.47 5.56
N SER A 51 -10.98 -1.34 6.04
CA SER A 51 -11.62 -2.37 6.87
C SER A 51 -12.25 -3.51 6.06
N GLY A 52 -12.30 -3.38 4.73
CA GLY A 52 -13.06 -4.28 3.86
C GLY A 52 -14.54 -3.91 3.74
N SER A 53 -14.93 -2.70 4.15
CA SER A 53 -16.29 -2.21 3.89
C SER A 53 -16.49 -1.90 2.40
N PHE A 54 -17.75 -1.74 1.98
CA PHE A 54 -18.08 -1.27 0.62
C PHE A 54 -17.67 0.19 0.35
N ARG A 55 -17.15 0.89 1.36
CA ARG A 55 -16.71 2.28 1.26
C ARG A 55 -15.22 2.33 1.06
N ASP A 56 -14.83 3.26 0.21
CA ASP A 56 -13.45 3.65 0.02
C ASP A 56 -13.00 4.55 1.18
N GLU A 57 -12.47 3.94 2.24
CA GLU A 57 -12.26 4.61 3.53
C GLU A 57 -10.97 5.43 3.60
N HIS A 58 -9.91 4.96 2.92
CA HIS A 58 -8.57 5.50 3.00
C HIS A 58 -8.10 5.72 4.45
N LEU A 59 -8.16 4.69 5.28
CA LEU A 59 -7.73 4.76 6.67
C LEU A 59 -6.22 5.02 6.75
N MET A 60 -5.73 5.48 7.92
CA MET A 60 -4.28 5.55 8.10
C MET A 60 -3.68 4.14 8.05
N PRO A 61 -2.48 3.96 7.48
CA PRO A 61 -1.79 2.67 7.48
C PRO A 61 -1.73 2.03 8.86
N GLY A 62 -2.16 0.76 8.96
CA GLY A 62 -2.23 0.01 10.22
C GLY A 62 -3.51 0.20 11.02
N GLN A 63 -4.49 0.96 10.50
CA GLN A 63 -5.82 1.10 11.11
C GLN A 63 -6.90 0.24 10.43
N GLY A 64 -6.54 -0.51 9.39
CA GLY A 64 -7.42 -1.45 8.69
C GLY A 64 -6.87 -2.87 8.71
N GLY A 65 -7.30 -3.68 7.73
CA GLY A 65 -6.99 -5.10 7.61
C GLY A 65 -6.02 -5.47 6.49
N GLN A 66 -5.44 -4.50 5.77
CA GLN A 66 -4.58 -4.78 4.60
C GLN A 66 -3.10 -4.95 4.96
N HIS A 67 -2.75 -4.89 6.24
CA HIS A 67 -1.37 -5.10 6.73
C HIS A 67 -0.36 -4.14 6.06
N ALA A 68 -0.70 -2.85 5.99
CA ALA A 68 0.03 -1.84 5.22
C ALA A 68 1.56 -1.84 5.39
N TRP A 69 2.05 -2.03 6.61
CA TRP A 69 3.51 -2.09 6.87
C TRP A 69 4.17 -3.36 6.34
N GLN A 70 3.47 -4.49 6.37
CA GLN A 70 3.96 -5.74 5.78
C GLN A 70 3.98 -5.65 4.26
N VAL A 71 2.94 -5.05 3.65
CA VAL A 71 2.88 -4.77 2.20
C VAL A 71 4.11 -3.99 1.74
N VAL A 72 4.48 -2.90 2.43
CA VAL A 72 5.68 -2.12 2.10
C VAL A 72 6.94 -2.97 2.24
N ARG A 73 7.08 -3.76 3.31
CA ARG A 73 8.26 -4.60 3.51
C ARG A 73 8.41 -5.67 2.44
N GLU A 74 7.34 -6.41 2.15
CA GLU A 74 7.35 -7.48 1.15
C GLU A 74 7.58 -6.94 -0.25
N ALA A 75 6.99 -5.79 -0.60
CA ALA A 75 7.26 -5.15 -1.89
C ALA A 75 8.75 -4.81 -2.03
N VAL A 76 9.33 -4.14 -1.03
CA VAL A 76 10.76 -3.76 -1.05
C VAL A 76 11.67 -4.99 -1.08
N GLN A 77 11.38 -6.02 -0.28
CA GLN A 77 12.13 -7.28 -0.28
C GLN A 77 12.00 -8.03 -1.62
N GLY A 78 10.84 -7.92 -2.27
CA GLY A 78 10.58 -8.42 -3.62
C GLY A 78 11.20 -7.59 -4.74
N GLY A 79 12.01 -6.58 -4.42
CA GLY A 79 12.73 -5.77 -5.41
C GLY A 79 11.95 -4.57 -5.95
N PHE A 80 10.85 -4.16 -5.31
CA PHE A 80 10.12 -2.94 -5.67
C PHE A 80 11.03 -1.70 -5.60
N ARG A 81 11.04 -0.92 -6.69
CA ARG A 81 11.83 0.32 -6.83
C ARG A 81 10.97 1.54 -7.22
N GLY A 82 9.66 1.41 -7.08
CA GLY A 82 8.70 2.45 -7.43
C GLY A 82 8.43 3.44 -6.29
N ASP A 83 7.33 4.16 -6.40
CA ASP A 83 6.94 5.19 -5.42
C ASP A 83 5.92 4.66 -4.40
N VAL A 84 6.13 5.01 -3.13
CA VAL A 84 5.15 4.83 -2.05
C VAL A 84 4.52 6.18 -1.71
N VAL A 85 3.23 6.34 -1.99
CA VAL A 85 2.46 7.57 -1.82
C VAL A 85 1.49 7.40 -0.67
N LEU A 86 1.55 8.26 0.35
CA LEU A 86 0.58 8.23 1.45
C LEU A 86 -0.76 8.83 1.00
N GLU A 87 -1.79 8.00 0.84
CA GLU A 87 -3.11 8.44 0.37
C GLU A 87 -4.20 8.17 1.43
N VAL A 88 -4.38 9.12 2.34
CA VAL A 88 -5.21 8.93 3.55
C VAL A 88 -6.30 9.98 3.71
N ASN A 89 -7.43 9.56 4.25
CA ASN A 89 -8.55 10.43 4.59
C ASN A 89 -8.36 11.01 6.00
N THR A 90 -8.24 12.34 6.08
CA THR A 90 -8.02 13.06 7.34
C THR A 90 -9.27 13.76 7.88
N ARG A 91 -10.45 13.51 7.29
CA ARG A 91 -11.70 14.20 7.64
C ARG A 91 -12.14 13.95 9.09
N ARG A 92 -11.82 12.79 9.66
CA ARG A 92 -12.14 12.42 11.05
C ARG A 92 -11.21 13.04 12.10
N LEU A 93 -10.14 13.70 11.68
CA LEU A 93 -9.20 14.37 12.59
C LEU A 93 -9.67 15.79 12.89
N SER A 94 -9.64 16.15 14.17
CA SER A 94 -10.30 17.29 14.79
C SER A 94 -9.71 18.64 14.41
N GLY A 95 -8.49 18.68 13.86
CA GLY A 95 -7.91 19.94 13.39
C GLY A 95 -6.52 19.84 12.75
N PRO A 96 -5.98 20.96 12.23
CA PRO A 96 -4.74 20.98 11.46
C PRO A 96 -3.51 20.43 12.21
N ARG A 97 -3.43 20.61 13.52
CA ARG A 97 -2.34 20.07 14.35
C ARG A 97 -2.38 18.55 14.38
N GLU A 98 -3.54 17.97 14.66
CA GLU A 98 -3.72 16.52 14.70
C GLU A 98 -3.45 15.88 13.34
N ARG A 99 -3.92 16.51 12.25
CA ARG A 99 -3.62 16.07 10.87
C ARG A 99 -2.11 16.04 10.60
N ARG A 100 -1.38 17.10 10.96
CA ARG A 100 0.08 17.15 10.79
C ARG A 100 0.78 16.06 11.60
N VAL A 101 0.37 15.84 12.85
CA VAL A 101 0.97 14.79 13.69
C VAL A 101 0.73 13.41 13.08
N ALA A 102 -0.50 13.11 12.66
CA ALA A 102 -0.83 11.84 12.04
C ALA A 102 -0.05 11.60 10.75
N LEU A 103 -0.03 12.58 9.84
CA LEU A 103 0.70 12.47 8.57
C LEU A 103 2.22 12.34 8.79
N SER A 104 2.80 13.15 9.68
CA SER A 104 4.23 13.05 10.02
C SER A 104 4.56 11.67 10.57
N ARG A 105 3.72 11.13 11.46
CA ARG A 105 3.89 9.79 12.02
C ARG A 105 3.85 8.72 10.91
N SER A 106 2.83 8.74 10.06
CA SER A 106 2.71 7.79 8.95
C SER A 106 3.91 7.86 8.01
N LEU A 107 4.43 9.04 7.71
CA LEU A 107 5.63 9.21 6.89
C LEU A 107 6.90 8.66 7.57
N VAL A 108 7.04 8.81 8.88
CA VAL A 108 8.17 8.23 9.64
C VAL A 108 8.07 6.70 9.63
N GLU A 109 6.90 6.15 9.94
CA GLU A 109 6.66 4.70 9.97
C GLU A 109 6.83 4.07 8.59
N THR A 110 6.43 4.76 7.51
CA THR A 110 6.67 4.33 6.13
C THR A 110 8.17 4.21 5.83
N ARG A 111 8.95 5.25 6.16
CA ARG A 111 10.40 5.23 5.95
C ARG A 111 11.09 4.15 6.78
N GLN A 112 10.62 3.94 8.01
CA GLN A 112 11.14 2.87 8.87
C GLN A 112 10.87 1.50 8.25
N ALA A 113 9.64 1.23 7.78
CA ALA A 113 9.31 -0.03 7.13
C ALA A 113 10.19 -0.30 5.89
N ILE A 114 10.46 0.73 5.08
CA ILE A 114 11.38 0.63 3.93
C ILE A 114 12.81 0.33 4.40
N ALA A 115 13.32 1.06 5.40
CA ALA A 115 14.66 0.86 5.92
C ALA A 115 14.86 -0.55 6.51
N ASP A 116 13.88 -1.03 7.28
CA ASP A 116 13.89 -2.37 7.88
C ASP A 116 13.91 -3.46 6.80
N ALA A 117 13.14 -3.28 5.72
CA ALA A 117 13.10 -4.20 4.60
C ALA A 117 14.46 -4.28 3.90
N LEU A 118 15.07 -3.13 3.58
CA LEU A 118 16.38 -3.06 2.93
C LEU A 118 17.49 -3.70 3.79
N ALA A 119 17.48 -3.47 5.10
CA ALA A 119 18.45 -4.07 6.03
C ALA A 119 18.30 -5.59 6.18
N CYS A 120 17.10 -6.12 5.91
CA CYS A 120 16.86 -7.56 5.88
C CYS A 120 17.43 -8.20 4.61
N THR A 121 17.22 -7.58 3.44
CA THR A 121 17.72 -8.06 2.15
C THR A 121 19.25 -8.14 2.13
N THR A 122 19.94 -7.13 2.65
CA THR A 122 21.43 -7.09 2.67
C THR A 122 22.06 -8.23 3.47
N ARG A 123 21.31 -8.89 4.36
CA ARG A 123 21.79 -10.01 5.17
C ARG A 123 21.71 -11.34 4.43
N THR A 124 20.88 -11.43 3.40
CA THR A 124 20.64 -12.70 2.67
C THR A 124 21.58 -12.87 1.49
N ASP A 125 22.20 -11.80 0.99
CA ASP A 125 23.16 -11.81 -0.12
C ASP A 125 24.63 -12.02 0.31
N GLY A 126 24.87 -12.25 1.61
CA GLY A 126 26.21 -12.27 2.23
C GLY A 126 26.67 -13.59 2.83
N ASP A 127 25.88 -14.66 2.72
CA ASP A 127 26.22 -16.04 3.13
C ASP A 127 26.34 -16.96 1.90
#